data_AF-A0A4U8URW8-F1
#
_entry.id   AF-A0A4U8URW8-F1
#
_cell.length_a   1.000
_cell.length_b   1.000
_cell.length_c   1.000
_cell.angle_alpha   90.00
_cell.angle_beta   90.00
_cell.angle_gamma   90.00
#
_symmetry.space_group_name_H-M   'P 1'
#
loop_
_entity.id
_entity.type
_entity.pdbx_description
1 polymer ?
#
loop_
_entity_poly.entity_id
_entity_poly.type
_entity_poly.pdbx_seq_one_letter_code
_entity_poly.pdbx_strand_id
1 'polypeptide(L)'
;MRSYADVLEEIVPCVWITPLDCFWDGAKPLSPPLTGELGMASLLIETAYDLPMSWSTIKPQELIDLVSEFADIGSLKSSLESAGISNGYVDRWCIDPYDPNCPQTAVNAYVQYCDVFAKYRTHQRSNNVSFNLAMDLDESSDRECDLYRRSFMHFLRNKTAALEFLREEELPKYPDYGTVMKNGCEGFARNVLKWPRDMIVGGAQTDATSANGSITAGALQTVFLVASSEDIYNRYKESSRFLKDFSSTNSSDEWTVQKAEEIILTWQRAFTKRIYNHPLNFQQNASNADGTSVGTERRIIHPLASTSMADMLEEFCQFNYMVIFVGYFLMLMYAIYSQMKRDGYCLLSMNSSMGLGFAGVLTVTYASISGLGLATWLGIEFNAATTQIVPFLTLGIGVDNMFMLLHNYHEVTSNVKKNEIGVLMKETGMSILMTSIKFCRS
;
A
#
# COMPACT_ATOMS: atom_id res chain seq x y z
N MET A 1 5.78 13.92 37.85
CA MET A 1 4.43 14.09 37.27
C MET A 1 4.62 14.05 35.77
N ARG A 2 3.99 13.11 35.06
CA ARG A 2 3.94 13.19 33.58
C ARG A 2 3.29 14.53 33.21
N SER A 3 3.84 15.21 32.22
CA SER A 3 3.21 16.42 31.70
C SER A 3 1.88 16.04 31.05
N TYR A 4 0.89 16.94 31.03
CA TYR A 4 -0.35 16.72 30.28
C TYR A 4 -0.05 16.48 28.78
N ALA A 5 1.09 17.00 28.29
CA ALA A 5 1.60 16.76 26.95
C ALA A 5 1.91 15.27 26.69
N ASP A 6 2.56 14.59 27.64
CA ASP A 6 2.91 13.17 27.51
C ASP A 6 1.66 12.28 27.42
N VAL A 7 0.62 12.65 28.18
CA VAL A 7 -0.68 11.94 28.17
C VAL A 7 -1.44 12.23 26.87
N LEU A 8 -1.36 13.46 26.37
CA LEU A 8 -1.99 13.86 25.11
C LEU A 8 -1.35 13.13 23.92
N GLU A 9 -0.03 12.96 23.90
CA GLU A 9 0.67 12.19 22.85
C GLU A 9 0.25 10.71 22.80
N GLU A 10 -0.13 10.14 23.94
CA GLU A 10 -0.58 8.74 24.05
C GLU A 10 -2.07 8.57 23.67
N ILE A 11 -2.89 9.62 23.83
CA ILE A 11 -4.32 9.61 23.52
C ILE A 11 -4.59 10.01 22.06
N VAL A 12 -3.83 10.97 21.51
CA VAL A 12 -4.05 11.45 20.14
C VAL A 12 -3.86 10.31 19.13
N PRO A 13 -4.88 9.98 18.33
CA PRO A 13 -4.84 8.81 17.47
C PRO A 13 -3.91 9.07 16.28
N CYS A 14 -3.38 8.00 15.71
CA CYS A 14 -2.65 8.09 14.44
C CYS A 14 -3.55 8.69 13.35
N VAL A 15 -3.00 9.60 12.55
CA VAL A 15 -3.73 10.16 11.42
C VAL A 15 -3.65 9.18 10.25
N TRP A 16 -4.82 8.81 9.75
CA TRP A 16 -4.99 8.03 8.54
C TRP A 16 -6.10 8.65 7.71
N ILE A 17 -6.04 8.48 6.40
CA ILE A 17 -7.00 9.07 5.47
C ILE A 17 -7.84 7.93 4.95
N THR A 18 -9.11 7.87 5.33
CA THR A 18 -9.97 6.74 4.96
C THR A 18 -11.43 7.16 4.80
N PRO A 19 -12.18 6.55 3.86
CA PRO A 19 -13.63 6.69 3.82
C PRO A 19 -14.32 6.14 5.08
N LEU A 20 -13.62 5.29 5.87
CA LEU A 20 -14.15 4.78 7.13
C LEU A 20 -14.33 5.87 8.18
N ASP A 21 -13.65 7.02 8.05
CA ASP A 21 -13.82 8.13 8.98
C ASP A 21 -15.23 8.71 8.87
N CYS A 22 -15.95 8.58 7.75
CA CYS A 22 -17.38 8.95 7.72
C CYS A 22 -18.25 8.13 8.69
N PHE A 23 -17.76 7.01 9.20
CA PHE A 23 -18.48 6.05 10.02
C PHE A 23 -17.84 5.88 11.39
N TRP A 24 -18.61 5.34 12.33
CA TRP A 24 -18.11 5.01 13.67
C TRP A 24 -17.00 3.94 13.62
N ASP A 25 -17.07 3.01 12.66
CA ASP A 25 -16.09 1.94 12.46
C ASP A 25 -14.65 2.44 12.23
N GLY A 26 -14.47 3.69 11.78
CA GLY A 26 -13.15 4.33 11.68
C GLY A 26 -12.40 4.43 13.02
N ALA A 27 -13.11 4.39 14.15
CA ALA A 27 -12.52 4.47 15.48
C ALA A 27 -11.91 3.15 15.98
N LYS A 28 -12.37 2.01 15.47
CA LYS A 28 -11.93 0.67 15.91
C LYS A 28 -10.41 0.46 15.75
N PRO A 29 -9.79 0.76 14.59
CA PRO A 29 -8.35 0.58 14.41
C PRO A 29 -7.49 1.68 15.04
N LEU A 30 -8.08 2.83 15.37
CA LEU A 30 -7.40 3.93 16.07
C LEU A 30 -7.25 3.67 17.57
N SER A 31 -7.85 2.59 18.08
CA SER A 31 -7.82 2.26 19.49
C SER A 31 -6.64 1.37 19.78
N PRO A 32 -5.58 1.85 20.47
CA PRO A 32 -4.67 0.92 21.11
C PRO A 32 -5.47 0.12 22.16
N PRO A 33 -5.26 -1.19 22.31
CA PRO A 33 -5.55 -1.80 23.60
C PRO A 33 -4.63 -1.10 24.60
N LEU A 34 -5.18 -0.23 25.45
CA LEU A 34 -4.44 0.39 26.56
C LEU A 34 -4.16 -0.66 27.63
N THR A 35 -3.41 -1.69 27.27
CA THR A 35 -2.86 -2.68 28.18
C THR A 35 -1.44 -2.24 28.51
N GLY A 36 -1.29 -1.17 29.30
CA GLY A 36 0.04 -0.71 29.70
C GLY A 36 0.09 0.62 30.45
N GLU A 37 0.10 0.56 31.78
CA GLU A 37 0.75 1.53 32.69
C GLU A 37 0.61 3.04 32.38
N LEU A 38 -0.60 3.54 32.16
CA LEU A 38 -0.89 4.93 32.44
C LEU A 38 -1.07 5.10 33.97
N GLY A 39 0.05 5.26 34.68
CA GLY A 39 0.05 5.47 36.13
C GLY A 39 -0.95 6.54 36.58
N MET A 40 -1.68 6.28 37.66
CA MET A 40 -2.65 7.10 38.40
C MET A 40 -3.76 7.83 37.60
N ALA A 41 -3.52 8.41 36.43
CA ALA A 41 -4.51 9.08 35.60
C ALA A 41 -5.41 8.09 34.85
N SER A 42 -4.88 6.99 34.29
CA SER A 42 -5.74 5.89 33.82
C SER A 42 -6.44 5.24 34.97
N LEU A 43 -5.77 5.06 36.11
CA LEU A 43 -6.40 4.49 37.29
C LEU A 43 -7.58 5.36 37.79
N LEU A 44 -7.48 6.69 37.76
CA LEU A 44 -8.58 7.59 38.12
C LEU A 44 -9.74 7.59 37.10
N ILE A 45 -9.44 7.43 35.80
CA ILE A 45 -10.47 7.40 34.76
C ILE A 45 -11.12 6.01 34.64
N GLU A 46 -10.34 4.93 34.75
CA GLU A 46 -10.81 3.53 34.80
C GLU A 46 -11.64 3.28 36.06
N THR A 47 -11.22 3.79 37.24
CA THR A 47 -11.99 3.61 38.48
C THR A 47 -13.26 4.44 38.56
N ALA A 48 -13.37 5.54 37.78
CA ALA A 48 -14.58 6.34 37.74
C ALA A 48 -15.67 5.77 36.81
N TYR A 49 -15.30 5.03 35.74
CA TYR A 49 -16.24 4.66 34.68
C TYR A 49 -16.12 3.24 34.08
N ASP A 50 -15.23 2.37 34.58
CA ASP A 50 -15.22 0.92 34.28
C ASP A 50 -15.23 0.56 32.78
N LEU A 51 -14.62 1.40 31.93
CA LEU A 51 -14.56 1.22 30.48
C LEU A 51 -13.12 1.41 29.96
N PRO A 52 -12.60 0.48 29.14
CA PRO A 52 -11.32 0.70 28.47
C PRO A 52 -11.45 1.92 27.55
N MET A 53 -10.64 2.96 27.78
CA MET A 53 -10.66 4.18 26.98
C MET A 53 -10.32 3.86 25.53
N SER A 54 -11.30 3.86 24.64
CA SER A 54 -11.11 3.63 23.21
C SER A 54 -11.78 4.76 22.44
N TRP A 55 -11.21 5.15 21.31
CA TRP A 55 -11.82 6.12 20.40
C TRP A 55 -13.22 5.71 19.93
N SER A 56 -13.56 4.42 20.06
CA SER A 56 -14.88 3.88 19.73
C SER A 56 -15.96 4.16 20.78
N THR A 57 -15.57 4.43 22.04
CA THR A 57 -16.50 4.63 23.17
C THR A 57 -16.39 6.02 23.79
N ILE A 58 -15.27 6.70 23.61
CA ILE A 58 -15.00 7.99 24.26
C ILE A 58 -15.77 9.14 23.60
N LYS A 59 -16.27 10.05 24.44
CA LYS A 59 -16.75 11.37 24.05
C LYS A 59 -15.79 12.43 24.59
N PRO A 60 -14.87 12.95 23.74
CA PRO A 60 -13.86 13.90 24.18
C PRO A 60 -14.43 15.12 24.89
N GLN A 61 -15.56 15.65 24.42
CA GLN A 61 -16.20 16.82 25.03
C GLN A 61 -16.62 16.58 26.49
N GLU A 62 -17.27 15.45 26.77
CA GLU A 62 -17.68 15.08 28.13
C GLU A 62 -16.46 14.89 29.05
N LEU A 63 -15.37 14.33 28.52
CA LEU A 63 -14.12 14.17 29.27
C LEU A 63 -13.46 15.52 29.58
N ILE A 64 -13.42 16.44 28.62
CA ILE A 64 -12.85 17.78 28.80
C ILE A 64 -13.66 18.57 29.82
N ASP A 65 -14.99 18.49 29.76
CA ASP A 65 -15.86 19.15 30.73
C ASP A 65 -15.59 18.64 32.15
N LEU A 66 -15.45 17.33 32.32
CA LEU A 66 -15.09 16.72 33.60
C LEU A 66 -13.70 17.18 34.10
N VAL A 67 -12.67 17.15 33.24
CA VAL A 67 -11.32 17.56 33.63
C VAL A 67 -11.26 19.05 33.97
N SER A 68 -12.06 19.89 33.29
CA SER A 68 -12.14 21.33 33.56
C SER A 68 -12.69 21.68 34.95
N GLU A 69 -13.38 20.73 35.59
CA GLU A 69 -13.85 20.88 36.97
C GLU A 69 -12.73 20.70 38.00
N PHE A 70 -11.68 19.93 37.66
CA PHE A 70 -10.57 19.60 38.56
C PHE A 70 -9.26 20.33 38.21
N ALA A 71 -9.12 20.86 36.99
CA ALA A 71 -7.91 21.53 36.51
C ALA A 71 -8.22 22.69 35.55
N ASP A 72 -7.41 23.75 35.60
CA ASP A 72 -7.53 24.89 34.67
C ASP A 72 -6.98 24.53 33.28
N ILE A 73 -7.88 24.07 32.41
CA ILE A 73 -7.58 23.67 31.02
C ILE A 73 -8.25 24.59 29.99
N GLY A 74 -8.63 25.83 30.36
CA GLY A 74 -9.43 26.70 29.50
C GLY A 74 -8.85 26.94 28.09
N SER A 75 -7.53 27.14 27.99
CA SER A 75 -6.83 27.28 26.69
C SER A 75 -6.90 26.00 25.83
N LEU A 76 -6.75 24.85 26.47
CA LEU A 76 -6.83 23.54 25.81
C LEU A 76 -8.26 23.25 25.35
N LYS A 77 -9.26 23.52 26.19
CA LYS A 77 -10.68 23.38 25.84
C LYS A 77 -11.05 24.23 24.62
N SER A 78 -10.67 25.50 24.61
CA SER A 78 -10.89 26.39 23.46
C SER A 78 -10.20 25.88 22.18
N SER A 79 -8.98 25.34 22.31
CA SER A 79 -8.25 24.77 21.18
C SER A 79 -8.93 23.51 20.61
N LEU A 80 -9.45 22.64 21.49
CA LEU A 80 -10.15 21.41 21.09
C LEU A 80 -11.52 21.72 20.45
N GLU A 81 -12.26 22.68 21.00
CA GLU A 81 -13.51 23.18 20.43
C GLU A 81 -13.28 23.84 19.06
N SER A 82 -12.23 24.66 18.93
CA SER A 82 -11.82 25.28 17.66
C SER A 82 -11.44 24.22 16.61
N ALA A 83 -10.77 23.14 17.03
CA ALA A 83 -10.46 22.00 16.16
C ALA A 83 -11.70 21.18 15.75
N GLY A 84 -12.87 21.43 16.37
CA GLY A 84 -14.11 20.72 16.11
C GLY A 84 -14.12 19.30 16.69
N ILE A 85 -13.40 19.08 17.79
CA ILE A 85 -13.37 17.82 18.52
C ILE A 85 -14.53 17.83 19.52
N SER A 86 -15.69 17.28 19.14
CA SER A 86 -16.88 17.17 19.98
C SER A 86 -17.07 15.74 20.50
N ASN A 87 -17.96 14.98 19.87
CA ASN A 87 -18.28 13.58 20.22
C ASN A 87 -17.35 12.56 19.53
N GLY A 88 -16.31 13.02 18.82
CA GLY A 88 -15.40 12.14 18.09
C GLY A 88 -16.11 11.32 17.01
N TYR A 89 -16.20 10.00 17.25
CA TYR A 89 -16.81 9.02 16.34
C TYR A 89 -18.18 8.49 16.79
N VAL A 90 -18.63 8.76 18.02
CA VAL A 90 -19.80 8.06 18.59
C VAL A 90 -21.16 8.54 18.06
N ASP A 91 -21.20 9.68 17.37
CA ASP A 91 -22.40 10.26 16.78
C ASP A 91 -22.49 10.01 15.27
N ARG A 92 -21.58 9.21 14.71
CA ARG A 92 -21.54 8.86 13.27
C ARG A 92 -22.43 7.66 12.97
N TRP A 93 -22.62 7.37 11.69
CA TRP A 93 -23.31 6.16 11.25
C TRP A 93 -22.45 4.92 11.55
N CYS A 94 -23.05 3.86 12.06
CA CYS A 94 -22.42 2.54 12.13
C CYS A 94 -22.55 1.83 10.78
N ILE A 95 -21.47 1.25 10.27
CA ILE A 95 -21.50 0.48 9.00
C ILE A 95 -22.38 -0.75 9.18
N ASP A 96 -22.23 -1.43 10.31
CA ASP A 96 -23.07 -2.56 10.70
C ASP A 96 -23.94 -2.17 11.90
N PRO A 97 -25.24 -1.93 11.70
CA PRO A 97 -26.14 -1.54 12.79
C PRO A 97 -26.42 -2.70 13.77
N TYR A 98 -26.08 -3.94 13.40
CA TYR A 98 -26.15 -5.11 14.29
C TYR A 98 -24.88 -5.30 15.13
N ASP A 99 -23.90 -4.42 15.01
CA ASP A 99 -22.73 -4.46 15.88
C ASP A 99 -23.14 -4.09 17.31
N PRO A 100 -22.98 -4.98 18.30
CA PRO A 100 -23.29 -4.65 19.69
C PRO A 100 -22.45 -3.46 20.18
N ASN A 101 -21.24 -3.25 19.69
CA ASN A 101 -20.39 -2.16 20.16
C ASN A 101 -20.80 -0.80 19.55
N CYS A 102 -21.73 -0.76 18.60
CA CYS A 102 -22.26 0.49 18.05
C CYS A 102 -22.89 1.34 19.17
N PRO A 103 -22.49 2.61 19.34
CA PRO A 103 -22.96 3.47 20.41
C PRO A 103 -24.42 3.87 20.20
N GLN A 104 -25.16 4.06 21.30
CA GLN A 104 -26.58 4.47 21.25
C GLN A 104 -26.78 5.89 20.66
N THR A 105 -25.73 6.71 20.65
CA THR A 105 -25.73 8.05 20.06
C THR A 105 -25.58 8.05 18.53
N ALA A 106 -25.27 6.90 17.91
CA ALA A 106 -25.13 6.82 16.46
C ALA A 106 -26.48 7.05 15.75
N VAL A 107 -26.43 7.61 14.54
CA VAL A 107 -27.64 7.99 13.76
C VAL A 107 -28.54 6.78 13.47
N ASN A 108 -27.95 5.62 13.22
CA ASN A 108 -28.64 4.35 12.99
C ASN A 108 -28.53 3.38 14.17
N ALA A 109 -28.23 3.89 15.36
CA ALA A 109 -28.21 3.08 16.56
C ALA A 109 -29.55 2.39 16.75
N TYR A 110 -29.52 1.09 17.02
CA TYR A 110 -30.73 0.34 17.33
C TYR A 110 -31.09 0.52 18.81
N VAL A 111 -31.50 1.75 19.17
CA VAL A 111 -31.75 2.17 20.56
C VAL A 111 -32.88 1.37 21.22
N GLN A 112 -33.86 0.88 20.44
CA GLN A 112 -35.02 0.12 20.92
C GLN A 112 -34.75 -1.40 21.03
N TYR A 113 -33.50 -1.85 21.09
CA TYR A 113 -33.19 -3.29 21.12
C TYR A 113 -33.80 -4.00 22.33
N CYS A 114 -33.86 -3.37 23.51
CA CYS A 114 -34.50 -3.94 24.70
C CYS A 114 -36.01 -4.09 24.51
N ASP A 115 -36.68 -3.10 23.90
CA ASP A 115 -38.12 -3.19 23.59
C ASP A 115 -38.41 -4.31 22.58
N VAL A 116 -37.53 -4.45 21.59
CA VAL A 116 -37.61 -5.49 20.55
C VAL A 116 -37.32 -6.87 21.13
N PHE A 117 -36.39 -6.96 22.09
CA PHE A 117 -36.10 -8.17 22.83
C PHE A 117 -37.30 -8.58 23.72
N ALA A 118 -38.00 -7.61 24.32
CA ALA A 118 -39.24 -7.88 25.04
C ALA A 118 -40.35 -8.41 24.10
N LYS A 119 -40.50 -7.85 22.89
CA LYS A 119 -41.41 -8.38 21.85
C LYS A 119 -41.04 -9.80 21.41
N TYR A 120 -39.75 -10.08 21.25
CA TYR A 120 -39.28 -11.43 20.92
C TYR A 120 -39.65 -12.43 22.02
N ARG A 121 -39.48 -12.05 23.29
CA ARG A 121 -39.82 -12.89 24.43
C ARG A 121 -41.32 -13.17 24.53
N THR A 122 -42.19 -12.19 24.26
CA THR A 122 -43.63 -12.41 24.25
C THR A 122 -44.03 -13.36 23.10
N HIS A 123 -43.42 -13.21 21.92
CA HIS A 123 -43.60 -14.11 20.79
C HIS A 123 -43.16 -15.55 21.10
N GLN A 124 -42.02 -15.74 21.78
CA GLN A 124 -41.58 -17.07 22.21
C GLN A 124 -42.55 -17.73 23.20
N ARG A 125 -43.06 -16.96 24.17
CA ARG A 125 -44.07 -17.44 25.14
C ARG A 125 -45.36 -17.87 24.45
N SER A 126 -45.82 -17.17 23.42
CA SER A 126 -47.03 -17.57 22.67
C SER A 126 -46.84 -18.86 21.86
N ASN A 127 -45.61 -19.18 21.46
CA ASN A 127 -45.29 -20.35 20.64
C ASN A 127 -44.77 -21.56 21.44
N ASN A 128 -44.83 -21.53 22.78
CA ASN A 128 -44.32 -22.57 23.67
C ASN A 128 -42.84 -22.95 23.44
N VAL A 129 -42.02 -22.01 22.96
CA VAL A 129 -40.58 -22.21 22.81
C VAL A 129 -39.91 -21.77 24.11
N SER A 130 -39.72 -22.68 25.06
CA SER A 130 -39.05 -22.37 26.32
C SER A 130 -37.53 -22.54 26.19
N PHE A 131 -36.79 -21.50 26.57
CA PHE A 131 -35.37 -21.64 26.91
C PHE A 131 -35.28 -22.14 28.35
N ASN A 132 -34.66 -23.30 28.59
CA ASN A 132 -34.32 -23.73 29.94
C ASN A 132 -33.12 -22.90 30.42
N LEU A 133 -33.38 -21.68 30.92
CA LEU A 133 -32.40 -20.96 31.72
C LEU A 133 -32.87 -20.97 33.17
N ALA A 134 -32.33 -21.90 33.94
CA ALA A 134 -32.41 -21.81 35.39
C ALA A 134 -31.49 -20.67 35.82
N MET A 135 -32.05 -19.47 36.00
CA MET A 135 -31.45 -18.43 36.83
C MET A 135 -32.57 -17.65 37.52
N ASP A 136 -32.76 -17.96 38.79
CA ASP A 136 -33.48 -17.14 39.76
C ASP A 136 -32.69 -15.86 39.99
N LEU A 137 -33.05 -14.77 39.31
CA LEU A 137 -32.75 -13.42 39.81
C LEU A 137 -33.92 -12.49 39.48
N ASP A 138 -34.53 -12.00 40.55
CA ASP A 138 -35.46 -10.90 40.63
C ASP A 138 -34.71 -9.62 40.15
N GLU A 139 -34.68 -9.33 38.85
CA GLU A 139 -33.94 -8.18 38.31
C GLU A 139 -34.63 -7.56 37.10
N SER A 140 -34.71 -6.22 37.08
CA SER A 140 -35.31 -5.38 36.05
C SER A 140 -35.01 -5.85 34.62
N SER A 141 -36.02 -5.81 33.72
CA SER A 141 -35.96 -6.21 32.31
C SER A 141 -34.73 -5.71 31.54
N ASP A 142 -34.19 -4.58 31.96
CA ASP A 142 -33.12 -3.86 31.28
C ASP A 142 -31.76 -4.56 31.47
N ARG A 143 -31.55 -5.29 32.58
CA ARG A 143 -30.27 -5.99 32.83
C ARG A 143 -30.12 -7.25 31.98
N GLU A 144 -31.25 -7.85 31.59
CA GLU A 144 -31.27 -9.09 30.81
C GLU A 144 -31.11 -8.85 29.30
N CYS A 145 -31.68 -7.77 28.75
CA CYS A 145 -31.48 -7.43 27.34
C CYS A 145 -30.00 -7.13 27.04
N ASP A 146 -29.27 -6.53 27.97
CA ASP A 146 -27.84 -6.27 27.85
C ASP A 146 -27.01 -7.55 27.83
N LEU A 147 -27.36 -8.53 28.66
CA LEU A 147 -26.68 -9.82 28.73
C LEU A 147 -26.77 -10.58 27.41
N TYR A 148 -27.95 -10.56 26.77
CA TYR A 148 -28.21 -11.27 25.51
C TYR A 148 -27.99 -10.44 24.25
N ARG A 149 -27.57 -9.17 24.38
CA ARG A 149 -27.47 -8.22 23.27
C ARG A 149 -26.69 -8.77 22.08
N ARG A 150 -25.52 -9.36 22.30
CA ARG A 150 -24.67 -9.91 21.22
C ARG A 150 -25.37 -11.05 20.47
N SER A 151 -25.88 -12.03 21.21
CA SER A 151 -26.56 -13.20 20.65
C SER A 151 -27.84 -12.81 19.93
N PHE A 152 -28.60 -11.87 20.49
CA PHE A 152 -29.84 -11.39 19.91
C PHE A 152 -29.61 -10.58 18.63
N MET A 153 -28.63 -9.67 18.61
CA MET A 153 -28.27 -8.95 17.38
C MET A 153 -27.79 -9.90 16.28
N HIS A 154 -27.05 -10.95 16.63
CA HIS A 154 -26.66 -11.98 15.67
C HIS A 154 -27.87 -12.75 15.13
N PHE A 155 -28.85 -13.07 15.97
CA PHE A 155 -30.12 -13.68 15.54
C PHE A 155 -30.89 -12.76 14.58
N LEU A 156 -30.98 -11.46 14.88
CA LEU A 156 -31.66 -10.47 14.05
C LEU A 156 -31.03 -10.28 12.65
N ARG A 157 -29.78 -10.71 12.42
CA ARG A 157 -29.18 -10.73 11.07
C ARG A 157 -29.94 -11.66 10.13
N ASN A 158 -30.59 -12.70 10.64
CA ASN A 158 -31.46 -13.54 9.83
C ASN A 158 -32.79 -12.81 9.61
N LYS A 159 -32.90 -12.10 8.48
CA LYS A 159 -34.10 -11.31 8.13
C LYS A 159 -35.39 -12.13 8.17
N THR A 160 -35.35 -13.41 7.78
CA THR A 160 -36.55 -14.27 7.79
C THR A 160 -37.09 -14.50 9.20
N ALA A 161 -36.21 -14.88 10.13
CA ALA A 161 -36.55 -15.09 11.54
C ALA A 161 -36.95 -13.77 12.23
N ALA A 162 -36.29 -12.66 11.90
CA ALA A 162 -36.63 -11.35 12.45
C ALA A 162 -38.05 -10.90 12.03
N LEU A 163 -38.44 -11.15 10.78
CA LEU A 163 -39.75 -10.77 10.26
C LEU A 163 -40.93 -11.59 10.80
N GLU A 164 -40.68 -12.69 11.54
CA GLU A 164 -41.74 -13.45 12.20
C GLU A 164 -42.43 -12.65 13.32
N PHE A 165 -41.71 -11.69 13.92
CA PHE A 165 -42.20 -10.88 15.03
C PHE A 165 -41.95 -9.38 14.88
N LEU A 166 -41.15 -8.94 13.88
CA LEU A 166 -40.91 -7.54 13.56
C LEU A 166 -41.45 -7.15 12.19
N ARG A 167 -41.81 -5.88 12.06
CA ARG A 167 -42.11 -5.26 10.76
C ARG A 167 -40.82 -4.80 10.09
N GLU A 168 -40.81 -4.70 8.77
CA GLU A 168 -39.62 -4.29 8.01
C GLU A 168 -39.12 -2.88 8.39
N GLU A 169 -40.04 -1.99 8.78
CA GLU A 169 -39.72 -0.63 9.25
C GLU A 169 -39.02 -0.60 10.61
N GLU A 170 -39.22 -1.63 11.44
CA GLU A 170 -38.64 -1.78 12.76
C GLU A 170 -37.23 -2.41 12.69
N LEU A 171 -36.75 -2.83 11.52
CA LEU A 171 -35.41 -3.38 11.38
C LEU A 171 -34.34 -2.28 11.38
N PRO A 172 -33.13 -2.56 11.90
CA PRO A 172 -32.01 -1.63 11.82
C PRO A 172 -31.70 -1.27 10.35
N LYS A 173 -31.55 0.03 10.07
CA LYS A 173 -31.31 0.54 8.71
C LYS A 173 -29.81 0.70 8.46
N TYR A 174 -29.37 0.20 7.31
CA TYR A 174 -28.02 0.43 6.82
C TYR A 174 -27.86 1.86 6.29
N PRO A 175 -26.68 2.49 6.46
CA PRO A 175 -26.40 3.80 5.87
C PRO A 175 -26.39 3.72 4.34
N ASP A 176 -26.91 4.76 3.68
CA ASP A 176 -26.65 4.98 2.26
C ASP A 176 -25.25 5.61 2.09
N TYR A 177 -24.27 4.75 1.80
CA TYR A 177 -22.87 5.13 1.62
C TYR A 177 -22.66 6.28 0.63
N GLY A 178 -23.43 6.34 -0.46
CA GLY A 178 -23.29 7.37 -1.49
C GLY A 178 -23.74 8.74 -1.01
N THR A 179 -24.79 8.80 -0.18
CA THR A 179 -25.21 10.08 0.42
C THR A 179 -24.26 10.55 1.52
N VAL A 180 -23.75 9.62 2.34
CA VAL A 180 -22.87 9.93 3.47
C VAL A 180 -21.52 10.46 2.98
N MET A 181 -20.92 9.82 1.97
CA MET A 181 -19.59 10.20 1.46
C MET A 181 -19.60 11.27 0.36
N LYS A 182 -20.77 11.84 0.03
CA LYS A 182 -20.95 12.79 -1.08
C LYS A 182 -20.00 13.99 -1.01
N ASN A 183 -19.81 14.53 0.19
CA ASN A 183 -19.02 15.73 0.45
C ASN A 183 -17.61 15.43 0.99
N GLY A 184 -17.17 14.17 0.94
CA GLY A 184 -15.97 13.71 1.62
C GLY A 184 -16.25 13.23 3.05
N CYS A 185 -15.17 13.00 3.82
CA CYS A 185 -15.24 12.56 5.21
C CYS A 185 -14.45 13.49 6.12
N GLU A 186 -14.84 13.58 7.38
CA GLU A 186 -14.12 14.34 8.39
C GLU A 186 -13.51 13.35 9.40
N GLY A 187 -12.26 13.54 9.82
CA GLY A 187 -11.62 12.76 10.87
C GLY A 187 -12.15 13.11 12.26
N PHE A 188 -11.44 12.75 13.33
CA PHE A 188 -11.85 13.03 14.71
C PHE A 188 -11.95 14.55 15.03
N ALA A 189 -11.13 15.37 14.36
CA ALA A 189 -11.13 16.83 14.46
C ALA A 189 -11.80 17.44 13.23
N ARG A 190 -13.11 17.71 13.32
CA ARG A 190 -13.95 18.06 12.16
C ARG A 190 -13.48 19.28 11.41
N ASN A 191 -12.95 20.29 12.08
CA ASN A 191 -12.55 21.55 11.42
C ASN A 191 -11.15 21.48 10.78
N VAL A 192 -10.32 20.50 11.17
CA VAL A 192 -8.91 20.41 10.74
C VAL A 192 -8.70 19.23 9.79
N LEU A 193 -9.23 18.06 10.13
CA LEU A 193 -9.03 16.82 9.38
C LEU A 193 -10.19 16.59 8.44
N LYS A 194 -10.21 17.31 7.31
CA LYS A 194 -11.20 17.12 6.25
C LYS A 194 -10.59 16.39 5.06
N TRP A 195 -11.13 15.22 4.76
CA TRP A 195 -10.73 14.39 3.62
C TRP A 195 -11.65 14.67 2.44
N PRO A 196 -11.15 15.34 1.38
CA PRO A 196 -11.97 15.61 0.21
C PRO A 196 -12.34 14.30 -0.49
N ARG A 197 -13.54 14.26 -1.07
CA ARG A 197 -14.07 13.08 -1.76
C ARG A 197 -13.07 12.48 -2.76
N ASP A 198 -12.42 13.32 -3.56
CA ASP A 198 -11.55 12.86 -4.66
C ASP A 198 -10.26 12.18 -4.16
N MET A 199 -9.93 12.28 -2.86
CA MET A 199 -8.79 11.59 -2.24
C MET A 199 -9.16 10.19 -1.70
N ILE A 200 -10.42 9.98 -1.35
CA ILE A 200 -10.92 8.75 -0.71
C ILE A 200 -11.79 7.89 -1.63
N VAL A 201 -12.38 8.49 -2.67
CA VAL A 201 -13.29 7.83 -3.61
C VAL A 201 -12.81 8.03 -5.05
N GLY A 202 -12.50 6.93 -5.73
CA GLY A 202 -12.09 6.90 -7.12
C GLY A 202 -13.25 6.61 -8.08
N GLY A 203 -13.28 7.31 -9.22
CA GLY A 203 -14.29 7.08 -10.27
C GLY A 203 -15.72 7.42 -9.84
N ALA A 204 -15.89 8.45 -9.01
CA ALA A 204 -17.20 8.86 -8.51
C ALA A 204 -18.09 9.40 -9.63
N GLN A 205 -19.32 8.89 -9.76
CA GLN A 205 -20.35 9.40 -10.65
C GLN A 205 -21.58 9.78 -9.84
N THR A 206 -22.05 11.02 -10.01
CA THR A 206 -23.27 11.50 -9.38
C THR A 206 -24.47 10.96 -10.12
N ASP A 207 -25.37 10.27 -9.42
CA ASP A 207 -26.61 9.81 -10.01
C ASP A 207 -27.61 10.97 -10.10
N ALA A 208 -27.88 11.41 -11.33
CA ALA A 208 -28.81 12.51 -11.61
C ALA A 208 -30.28 12.15 -11.32
N THR A 209 -30.59 10.86 -11.12
CA THR A 209 -31.97 10.38 -10.86
C THR A 209 -32.34 10.34 -9.38
N SER A 210 -31.35 10.42 -8.48
CA SER A 210 -31.58 10.42 -7.03
C SER A 210 -31.93 11.82 -6.55
N ALA A 211 -33.08 11.99 -5.88
CA ALA A 211 -33.54 13.28 -5.34
C ALA A 211 -32.53 13.94 -4.37
N ASN A 212 -31.65 13.15 -3.74
CA ASN A 212 -30.60 13.62 -2.83
C ASN A 212 -29.21 13.73 -3.51
N GLY A 213 -29.11 13.37 -4.79
CA GLY A 213 -27.86 13.32 -5.55
C GLY A 213 -26.83 12.39 -4.94
N SER A 214 -27.20 11.12 -4.71
CA SER A 214 -26.28 10.07 -4.24
C SER A 214 -25.17 9.83 -5.26
N ILE A 215 -24.01 9.37 -4.78
CA ILE A 215 -22.85 9.05 -5.62
C ILE A 215 -22.65 7.54 -5.74
N THR A 216 -22.27 7.11 -6.92
CA THR A 216 -21.71 5.77 -7.17
C THR A 216 -20.20 5.90 -7.34
N ALA A 217 -19.44 4.87 -6.98
CA ALA A 217 -17.98 4.91 -7.01
C ALA A 217 -17.41 3.62 -7.59
N GLY A 218 -16.29 3.73 -8.32
CA GLY A 218 -15.57 2.59 -8.86
C GLY A 218 -14.54 2.01 -7.90
N ALA A 219 -13.93 2.84 -7.06
CA ALA A 219 -12.89 2.42 -6.12
C ALA A 219 -12.90 3.27 -4.84
N LEU A 220 -12.33 2.72 -3.76
CA LEU A 220 -12.09 3.41 -2.50
C LEU A 220 -10.59 3.39 -2.21
N GLN A 221 -10.10 4.46 -1.58
CA GLN A 221 -8.69 4.61 -1.23
C GLN A 221 -8.55 4.89 0.27
N THR A 222 -7.60 4.21 0.91
CA THR A 222 -7.16 4.50 2.28
C THR A 222 -5.66 4.69 2.29
N VAL A 223 -5.19 5.76 2.94
CA VAL A 223 -3.78 6.11 3.04
C VAL A 223 -3.37 6.08 4.52
N PHE A 224 -2.41 5.22 4.84
CA PHE A 224 -1.76 5.20 6.15
C PHE A 224 -0.55 6.11 6.11
N LEU A 225 -0.52 7.12 6.97
CA LEU A 225 0.62 8.03 7.09
C LEU A 225 1.63 7.42 8.04
N VAL A 226 2.83 7.16 7.54
CA VAL A 226 3.95 6.61 8.31
C VAL A 226 5.02 7.70 8.44
N ALA A 227 5.59 7.83 9.64
CA ALA A 227 6.66 8.79 9.90
C ALA A 227 7.94 8.45 9.12
N SER A 228 8.77 9.45 8.85
CA SER A 228 10.08 9.25 8.20
C SER A 228 11.06 8.53 9.15
N SER A 229 12.12 7.93 8.60
CA SER A 229 13.17 7.29 9.41
C SER A 229 13.84 8.26 10.39
N GLU A 230 14.00 9.53 10.00
CA GLU A 230 14.53 10.59 10.87
C GLU A 230 13.57 10.95 12.01
N ASP A 231 12.27 11.04 11.73
CA ASP A 231 11.26 11.34 12.75
C ASP A 231 11.15 10.20 13.77
N ILE A 232 11.22 8.95 13.31
CA ILE A 232 11.22 7.78 14.21
C ILE A 232 12.49 7.78 15.05
N TYR A 233 13.66 8.02 14.46
CA TYR A 233 14.90 8.14 15.21
C TYR A 233 14.79 9.21 16.30
N ASN A 234 14.32 10.42 15.94
CA ASN A 234 14.15 11.54 16.86
C ASN A 234 13.11 11.29 17.96
N ARG A 235 12.03 10.55 17.67
CA ARG A 235 11.01 10.19 18.65
C ARG A 235 11.52 9.21 19.71
N TYR A 236 12.38 8.27 19.31
CA TYR A 236 12.83 7.20 20.21
C TYR A 236 14.23 7.42 20.80
N LYS A 237 15.03 8.39 20.31
CA LYS A 237 16.39 8.66 20.82
C LYS A 237 16.45 9.05 22.30
N GLU A 238 15.39 9.64 22.85
CA GLU A 238 15.30 10.10 24.24
C GLU A 238 14.48 9.14 25.13
N SER A 239 13.86 8.13 24.53
CA SER A 239 13.00 7.19 25.26
C SER A 239 13.83 6.13 25.99
N SER A 240 14.06 6.35 27.28
CA SER A 240 14.86 5.44 28.14
C SER A 240 14.28 4.03 28.23
N ARG A 241 12.95 3.87 28.16
CA ARG A 241 12.28 2.56 28.14
C ARG A 241 12.57 1.80 26.85
N PHE A 242 12.36 2.46 25.70
CA PHE A 242 12.64 1.85 24.40
C PHE A 242 14.11 1.47 24.25
N LEU A 243 15.02 2.37 24.61
CA LEU A 243 16.46 2.10 24.52
C LEU A 243 16.89 0.94 25.41
N LYS A 244 16.27 0.77 26.58
CA LYS A 244 16.52 -0.37 27.47
C LYS A 244 16.04 -1.68 26.84
N ASP A 245 14.82 -1.72 26.29
CA ASP A 245 14.28 -2.92 25.64
C ASP A 245 15.07 -3.26 24.36
N PHE A 246 15.40 -2.26 23.55
CA PHE A 246 16.19 -2.42 22.32
C PHE A 246 17.59 -2.96 22.62
N SER A 247 18.32 -2.35 23.57
CA SER A 247 19.66 -2.80 23.98
C SER A 247 19.64 -4.18 24.65
N SER A 248 18.56 -4.53 25.35
CA SER A 248 18.43 -5.86 25.96
C SER A 248 18.24 -6.99 24.94
N THR A 249 17.67 -6.67 23.77
CA THR A 249 17.41 -7.64 22.72
C THR A 249 18.62 -7.77 21.79
N ASN A 250 19.32 -6.66 21.52
CA ASN A 250 20.48 -6.59 20.62
C ASN A 250 21.66 -5.93 21.35
N SER A 251 22.52 -6.72 21.98
CA SER A 251 23.61 -6.23 22.85
C SER A 251 24.76 -5.52 22.11
N SER A 252 24.73 -5.40 20.78
CA SER A 252 25.79 -4.79 19.97
C SER A 252 25.37 -3.58 19.13
N ASP A 253 24.08 -3.27 19.05
CA ASP A 253 23.56 -2.32 18.06
C ASP A 253 23.13 -1.02 18.72
N GLU A 254 23.74 0.08 18.31
CA GLU A 254 23.30 1.43 18.68
C GLU A 254 22.05 1.82 17.86
N TRP A 255 21.17 2.60 18.49
CA TRP A 255 20.03 3.18 17.81
C TRP A 255 20.52 4.23 16.81
N THR A 256 20.33 3.97 15.51
CA THR A 256 20.75 4.83 14.41
C THR A 256 19.60 5.06 13.42
N VAL A 257 19.70 6.10 12.59
CA VAL A 257 18.72 6.41 11.54
C VAL A 257 18.56 5.24 10.56
N GLN A 258 19.66 4.53 10.24
CA GLN A 258 19.64 3.35 9.37
C GLN A 258 18.83 2.19 9.97
N LYS A 259 18.93 1.98 11.29
CA LYS A 259 18.08 0.97 11.96
C LYS A 259 16.62 1.37 12.00
N ALA A 260 16.32 2.65 12.19
CA ALA A 260 14.95 3.15 12.07
C ALA A 260 14.39 2.91 10.66
N GLU A 261 15.18 3.18 9.63
CA GLU A 261 14.83 2.90 8.23
C GLU A 261 14.57 1.40 8.01
N GLU A 262 15.49 0.51 8.40
CA GLU A 262 15.34 -0.94 8.27
C GLU A 262 14.05 -1.46 8.91
N ILE A 263 13.69 -0.95 10.09
CA ILE A 263 12.46 -1.31 10.80
C ILE A 263 11.22 -0.89 10.00
N ILE A 264 11.18 0.35 9.51
CA ILE A 264 10.05 0.85 8.72
C ILE A 264 9.90 0.05 7.43
N LEU A 265 11.00 -0.19 6.70
CA LEU A 265 10.98 -0.95 5.46
C LEU A 265 10.48 -2.38 5.71
N THR A 266 10.94 -3.02 6.78
CA THR A 266 10.51 -4.37 7.18
C THR A 266 9.03 -4.39 7.55
N TRP A 267 8.56 -3.40 8.30
CA TRP A 267 7.16 -3.26 8.66
C TRP A 267 6.27 -3.04 7.42
N GLN A 268 6.67 -2.15 6.50
CA GLN A 268 5.92 -1.88 5.26
C GLN A 268 5.80 -3.15 4.40
N ARG A 269 6.88 -3.91 4.22
CA ARG A 269 6.86 -5.18 3.47
C ARG A 269 6.00 -6.23 4.16
N ALA A 270 6.09 -6.36 5.48
CA ALA A 270 5.25 -7.30 6.23
C ALA A 270 3.77 -6.91 6.18
N PHE A 271 3.46 -5.63 6.29
CA PHE A 271 2.11 -5.08 6.26
C PHE A 271 1.45 -5.29 4.90
N THR A 272 2.10 -4.88 3.80
CA THR A 272 1.61 -5.07 2.44
C THR A 272 1.37 -6.55 2.12
N LYS A 273 2.31 -7.43 2.50
CA LYS A 273 2.17 -8.88 2.34
C LYS A 273 0.99 -9.45 3.13
N ARG A 274 0.75 -8.98 4.36
CA ARG A 274 -0.40 -9.40 5.17
C ARG A 274 -1.73 -8.93 4.60
N ILE A 275 -1.80 -7.71 4.06
CA ILE A 275 -3.01 -7.21 3.42
C ILE A 275 -3.33 -8.01 2.17
N TYR A 276 -2.33 -8.28 1.33
CA TYR A 276 -2.53 -9.02 0.08
C TYR A 276 -2.99 -10.46 0.34
N ASN A 277 -2.33 -11.16 1.27
CA ASN A 277 -2.61 -12.56 1.61
C ASN A 277 -3.71 -12.74 2.66
N HIS A 278 -4.51 -11.71 2.94
CA HIS A 278 -5.52 -11.79 3.99
C HIS A 278 -6.61 -12.80 3.63
N PRO A 279 -7.00 -13.74 4.53
CA PRO A 279 -7.96 -14.80 4.22
C PRO A 279 -9.33 -14.26 3.76
N LEU A 280 -9.74 -13.08 4.23
CA LEU A 280 -11.00 -12.45 3.82
C LEU A 280 -11.00 -11.90 2.39
N ASN A 281 -9.85 -11.82 1.72
CA ASN A 281 -9.78 -11.42 0.31
C ASN A 281 -10.24 -12.57 -0.61
N PHE A 282 -10.02 -13.82 -0.16
CA PHE A 282 -10.34 -15.02 -0.90
C PHE A 282 -11.69 -15.59 -0.44
N GLN A 283 -12.53 -15.96 -1.39
CA GLN A 283 -13.73 -16.72 -1.11
C GLN A 283 -13.34 -18.18 -0.90
N GLN A 284 -13.65 -18.72 0.28
CA GLN A 284 -13.55 -20.15 0.53
C GLN A 284 -14.72 -20.82 -0.19
N ASN A 285 -14.51 -21.21 -1.45
CA ASN A 285 -15.48 -22.04 -2.16
C ASN A 285 -15.57 -23.39 -1.45
N ALA A 286 -16.80 -23.90 -1.33
CA ALA A 286 -17.05 -25.27 -0.89
C ALA A 286 -16.12 -26.21 -1.66
N SER A 287 -15.43 -27.09 -0.94
CA SER A 287 -14.56 -28.12 -1.47
C SER A 287 -15.25 -28.84 -2.63
N ASN A 288 -14.83 -28.57 -3.87
CA ASN A 288 -15.06 -29.52 -4.95
C ASN A 288 -14.29 -30.80 -4.60
N ALA A 289 -14.85 -31.97 -4.93
CA ALA A 289 -14.34 -33.30 -4.56
C ALA A 289 -12.95 -33.65 -5.13
N ASP A 290 -12.31 -32.71 -5.83
CA ASP A 290 -10.96 -32.77 -6.35
C ASP A 290 -10.19 -31.69 -5.60
N GLY A 291 -9.19 -32.05 -4.79
CA GLY A 291 -8.55 -31.25 -3.73
C GLY A 291 -7.80 -29.98 -4.18
N THR A 292 -8.22 -29.35 -5.27
CA THR A 292 -7.68 -28.12 -5.83
C THR A 292 -8.56 -26.94 -5.39
N SER A 293 -8.12 -26.24 -4.34
CA SER A 293 -8.78 -25.03 -3.85
C SER A 293 -8.47 -23.84 -4.76
N VAL A 294 -9.24 -23.65 -5.83
CA VAL A 294 -9.26 -22.38 -6.57
C VAL A 294 -10.20 -21.43 -5.83
N GLY A 295 -9.65 -20.61 -4.94
CA GLY A 295 -10.40 -19.56 -4.26
C GLY A 295 -10.75 -18.46 -5.26
N THR A 296 -12.04 -18.16 -5.44
CA THR A 296 -12.47 -16.99 -6.20
C THR A 296 -12.22 -15.74 -5.35
N GLU A 297 -11.62 -14.70 -5.92
CA GLU A 297 -11.34 -13.46 -5.18
C GLU A 297 -12.65 -12.72 -4.87
N ARG A 298 -12.96 -12.50 -3.59
CA ARG A 298 -14.16 -11.77 -3.15
C ARG A 298 -13.92 -10.25 -3.12
N ARG A 299 -12.68 -9.84 -2.84
CA ARG A 299 -12.26 -8.45 -2.71
C ARG A 299 -10.85 -8.30 -3.28
N ILE A 300 -10.67 -7.35 -4.19
CA ILE A 300 -9.38 -7.00 -4.78
C ILE A 300 -8.87 -5.77 -4.04
N ILE A 301 -7.75 -5.90 -3.34
CA ILE A 301 -7.08 -4.81 -2.63
C ILE A 301 -5.66 -4.72 -3.18
N HIS A 302 -5.26 -3.54 -3.64
CA HIS A 302 -3.91 -3.28 -4.13
C HIS A 302 -3.14 -2.43 -3.11
N PRO A 303 -2.43 -3.06 -2.15
CA PRO A 303 -1.58 -2.32 -1.24
C PRO A 303 -0.36 -1.78 -1.98
N LEU A 304 -0.09 -0.48 -1.84
CA LEU A 304 1.08 0.18 -2.38
C LEU A 304 1.84 0.87 -1.24
N ALA A 305 3.12 0.56 -1.09
CA ALA A 305 4.02 1.23 -0.17
C ALA A 305 5.14 1.94 -0.94
N SER A 306 5.81 2.91 -0.29
CA SER A 306 6.97 3.60 -0.87
C SER A 306 8.08 2.63 -1.23
N THR A 307 8.28 1.60 -0.40
CA THR A 307 9.19 0.47 -0.65
C THR A 307 8.91 -0.26 -1.94
N SER A 308 7.65 -0.52 -2.27
CA SER A 308 7.27 -1.24 -3.50
C SER A 308 7.66 -0.47 -4.76
N MET A 309 7.66 0.87 -4.73
CA MET A 309 8.11 1.67 -5.87
C MET A 309 9.63 1.56 -6.07
N ALA A 310 10.39 1.58 -4.98
CA ALA A 310 11.83 1.39 -5.01
C ALA A 310 12.19 -0.04 -5.48
N ASP A 311 11.50 -1.06 -4.95
CA ASP A 311 11.68 -2.46 -5.34
C ASP A 311 11.36 -2.66 -6.84
N MET A 312 10.29 -2.05 -7.36
CA MET A 312 9.98 -2.07 -8.82
C MET A 312 11.08 -1.40 -9.65
N LEU A 313 11.59 -0.25 -9.22
CA LEU A 313 12.66 0.45 -9.92
C LEU A 313 13.97 -0.36 -9.90
N GLU A 314 14.28 -1.01 -8.78
CA GLU A 314 15.42 -1.92 -8.66
C GLU A 314 15.27 -3.10 -9.62
N GLU A 315 14.08 -3.71 -9.69
CA GLU A 315 13.78 -4.79 -10.64
C GLU A 315 13.94 -4.34 -12.10
N PHE A 316 13.50 -3.13 -12.46
CA PHE A 316 13.75 -2.55 -13.78
C PHE A 316 15.24 -2.26 -14.05
N CYS A 317 16.04 -2.01 -13.02
CA CYS A 317 17.49 -1.82 -13.14
C CYS A 317 18.25 -3.16 -13.25
N GLN A 318 17.63 -4.30 -12.95
CA GLN A 318 18.33 -5.58 -13.01
C GLN A 318 18.64 -5.97 -14.46
N PHE A 319 19.90 -6.36 -14.68
CA PHE A 319 20.39 -6.79 -15.98
C PHE A 319 19.87 -8.18 -16.33
N ASN A 320 19.15 -8.29 -17.45
CA ASN A 320 18.89 -9.59 -18.05
C ASN A 320 20.12 -10.05 -18.86
N TYR A 321 21.12 -10.59 -18.16
CA TYR A 321 22.37 -11.07 -18.76
C TYR A 321 22.14 -12.11 -19.86
N MET A 322 21.07 -12.91 -19.78
CA MET A 322 20.74 -13.92 -20.79
C MET A 322 20.40 -13.27 -22.14
N VAL A 323 19.55 -12.25 -22.16
CA VAL A 323 19.17 -11.55 -23.40
C VAL A 323 20.39 -10.85 -24.02
N ILE A 324 21.22 -10.20 -23.19
CA ILE A 324 22.47 -9.56 -23.63
C ILE A 324 23.40 -10.60 -24.25
N PHE A 325 23.69 -11.70 -23.55
CA PHE A 325 24.58 -12.74 -24.06
C PHE A 325 24.08 -13.35 -25.39
N VAL A 326 22.78 -13.65 -25.50
CA VAL A 326 22.18 -14.18 -26.73
C VAL A 326 22.28 -13.17 -27.87
N GLY A 327 22.02 -11.89 -27.64
CA GLY A 327 22.13 -10.86 -28.67
C GLY A 327 23.56 -10.71 -29.19
N TYR A 328 24.55 -10.68 -28.30
CA TYR A 328 25.96 -10.59 -28.68
C TYR A 328 26.44 -11.84 -29.41
N PHE A 329 26.02 -13.03 -28.96
CA PHE A 329 26.33 -14.30 -29.61
C PHE A 329 25.75 -14.36 -31.03
N LEU A 330 24.48 -13.97 -31.22
CA LEU A 330 23.84 -13.94 -32.53
C LEU A 330 24.53 -12.98 -33.48
N MET A 331 24.92 -11.78 -33.01
CA MET A 331 25.62 -10.80 -33.83
C MET A 331 27.03 -11.27 -34.23
N LEU A 332 27.73 -11.94 -33.33
CA LEU A 332 29.04 -12.53 -33.63
C LEU A 332 28.92 -13.68 -34.64
N MET A 333 27.93 -14.56 -34.47
CA MET A 333 27.64 -15.63 -35.42
C MET A 333 27.26 -15.07 -36.80
N TYR A 334 26.46 -14.02 -36.84
CA TYR A 334 26.11 -13.32 -38.08
C TYR A 334 27.34 -12.72 -38.76
N ALA A 335 28.22 -12.04 -38.02
CA ALA A 335 29.44 -11.44 -38.56
C ALA A 335 30.40 -12.48 -39.15
N ILE A 336 30.57 -13.61 -38.46
CA ILE A 336 31.37 -14.73 -38.93
C ILE A 336 30.75 -15.35 -40.19
N TYR A 337 29.45 -15.62 -40.17
CA TYR A 337 28.75 -16.25 -41.29
C TYR A 337 28.77 -15.35 -42.55
N SER A 338 28.52 -14.05 -42.38
CA SER A 338 28.52 -13.06 -43.46
C SER A 338 29.88 -13.00 -44.20
N GLN A 339 30.99 -13.20 -43.49
CA GLN A 339 32.34 -13.14 -44.06
C GLN A 339 32.90 -14.50 -44.48
N MET A 340 32.10 -15.56 -44.37
CA MET A 340 32.49 -16.88 -44.80
C MET A 340 32.35 -17.00 -46.33
N LYS A 341 33.47 -16.87 -47.04
CA LYS A 341 33.53 -17.15 -48.47
C LYS A 341 33.86 -18.62 -48.72
N ARG A 342 32.96 -19.35 -49.39
CA ARG A 342 33.17 -20.76 -49.80
C ARG A 342 33.61 -20.83 -51.26
N ASP A 343 34.88 -21.13 -51.48
CA ASP A 343 35.37 -21.53 -52.79
C ASP A 343 35.47 -23.08 -52.81
N GLY A 344 34.42 -23.76 -53.32
CA GLY A 344 34.40 -25.22 -53.52
C GLY A 344 34.09 -26.11 -52.29
N TYR A 345 33.73 -27.38 -52.56
CA TYR A 345 33.40 -28.39 -51.55
C TYR A 345 34.66 -28.80 -50.76
N CYS A 346 34.77 -28.31 -49.51
CA CYS A 346 35.54 -28.91 -48.42
C CYS A 346 36.92 -28.32 -48.03
N LEU A 347 37.32 -27.12 -48.46
CA LEU A 347 38.50 -26.45 -47.87
C LEU A 347 38.28 -24.95 -47.63
N LEU A 348 38.48 -24.52 -46.38
CA LEU A 348 38.43 -23.11 -45.99
C LEU A 348 39.54 -22.37 -46.76
N SER A 349 39.15 -21.52 -47.71
CA SER A 349 40.09 -20.75 -48.52
C SER A 349 40.92 -19.82 -47.62
N MET A 350 42.25 -19.74 -47.85
CA MET A 350 43.15 -18.82 -47.12
C MET A 350 42.77 -17.32 -47.27
N ASN A 351 41.77 -17.01 -48.11
CA ASN A 351 41.18 -15.67 -48.27
C ASN A 351 39.92 -15.44 -47.41
N SER A 352 39.59 -16.30 -46.44
CA SER A 352 38.43 -16.10 -45.57
C SER A 352 38.70 -15.01 -44.52
N SER A 353 37.98 -13.89 -44.59
CA SER A 353 38.09 -12.75 -43.64
C SER A 353 37.41 -12.99 -42.29
N MET A 354 37.10 -14.23 -41.92
CA MET A 354 36.41 -14.57 -40.67
C MET A 354 37.10 -13.97 -39.42
N GLY A 355 38.45 -13.92 -39.42
CA GLY A 355 39.22 -13.30 -38.33
C GLY A 355 39.02 -11.79 -38.22
N LEU A 356 38.84 -11.08 -39.35
CA LEU A 356 38.54 -9.65 -39.37
C LEU A 356 37.11 -9.38 -38.87
N GLY A 357 36.16 -10.23 -39.25
CA GLY A 357 34.81 -10.38 -38.67
C GLY A 357 34.79 -10.39 -37.15
N PHE A 358 35.48 -11.38 -36.59
CA PHE A 358 35.57 -11.58 -35.15
C PHE A 358 36.28 -10.44 -34.42
N ALA A 359 37.43 -9.98 -34.93
CA ALA A 359 38.19 -8.88 -34.34
C ALA A 359 37.41 -7.56 -34.37
N GLY A 360 36.64 -7.30 -35.43
CA GLY A 360 35.80 -6.12 -35.54
C GLY A 360 34.68 -6.10 -34.49
N VAL A 361 33.94 -7.20 -34.31
CA VAL A 361 32.90 -7.29 -33.27
C VAL A 361 33.50 -7.10 -31.88
N LEU A 362 34.62 -7.76 -31.56
CA LEU A 362 35.30 -7.57 -30.27
C LEU A 362 35.76 -6.12 -30.05
N THR A 363 36.25 -5.45 -31.09
CA THR A 363 36.68 -4.05 -30.97
C THR A 363 35.49 -3.14 -30.67
N VAL A 364 34.34 -3.38 -31.30
CA VAL A 364 33.10 -2.63 -31.03
C VAL A 364 32.59 -2.86 -29.61
N THR A 365 32.66 -4.10 -29.09
CA THR A 365 32.24 -4.38 -27.71
C THR A 365 33.15 -3.70 -26.69
N TYR A 366 34.47 -3.75 -26.89
CA TYR A 366 35.43 -3.03 -26.05
C TYR A 366 35.22 -1.52 -26.11
N ALA A 367 34.94 -0.96 -27.29
CA ALA A 367 34.62 0.45 -27.45
C ALA A 367 33.36 0.83 -26.65
N SER A 368 32.30 0.03 -26.72
CA SER A 368 31.07 0.27 -25.95
C SER A 368 31.31 0.20 -24.44
N ILE A 369 32.07 -0.78 -23.95
CA ILE A 369 32.42 -0.91 -22.53
C ILE A 369 33.24 0.31 -22.07
N SER A 370 34.20 0.74 -22.88
CA SER A 370 35.04 1.90 -22.56
C SER A 370 34.25 3.22 -22.56
N GLY A 371 33.28 3.39 -23.47
CA GLY A 371 32.42 4.57 -23.51
C GLY A 371 31.49 4.65 -22.30
N LEU A 372 30.88 3.52 -21.93
CA LEU A 372 30.04 3.44 -20.72
C LEU A 372 30.87 3.66 -19.45
N GLY A 373 32.09 3.09 -19.38
CA GLY A 373 33.00 3.29 -18.25
C GLY A 373 33.56 4.72 -18.14
N LEU A 374 33.71 5.43 -19.27
CA LEU A 374 34.06 6.85 -19.24
C LEU A 374 32.87 7.70 -18.75
N ALA A 375 31.64 7.35 -19.15
CA ALA A 375 30.44 8.05 -18.72
C ALA A 375 30.16 7.87 -17.21
N THR A 376 30.37 6.67 -16.65
CA THR A 376 30.33 6.46 -15.18
C THR A 376 31.39 7.31 -14.48
N TRP A 377 32.61 7.39 -15.04
CA TRP A 377 33.70 8.18 -14.46
C TRP A 377 33.42 9.69 -14.46
N LEU A 378 32.68 10.19 -15.45
CA LEU A 378 32.21 11.58 -15.50
C LEU A 378 31.03 11.87 -14.56
N GLY A 379 30.55 10.87 -13.81
CA GLY A 379 29.45 11.04 -12.85
C GLY A 379 28.08 11.13 -13.50
N ILE A 380 27.91 10.63 -14.73
CA ILE A 380 26.60 10.57 -15.37
C ILE A 380 25.82 9.41 -14.77
N GLU A 381 24.71 9.72 -14.09
CA GLU A 381 23.81 8.70 -13.54
C GLU A 381 23.11 7.93 -14.66
N PHE A 382 23.15 6.60 -14.58
CA PHE A 382 22.51 5.74 -15.57
C PHE A 382 21.05 5.55 -15.25
N ASN A 383 20.20 5.73 -16.27
CA ASN A 383 18.80 5.34 -16.20
C ASN A 383 18.68 3.81 -16.43
N ALA A 384 17.67 3.18 -15.82
CA ALA A 384 17.34 1.78 -16.04
C ALA A 384 17.20 1.45 -17.54
N ALA A 385 16.50 2.31 -18.29
CA ALA A 385 16.27 2.14 -19.72
C ALA A 385 17.55 2.27 -20.56
N THR A 386 18.44 3.22 -20.20
CA THR A 386 19.69 3.44 -20.96
C THR A 386 20.63 2.24 -20.83
N THR A 387 20.69 1.66 -19.63
CA THR A 387 21.56 0.54 -19.32
C THR A 387 21.18 -0.73 -20.08
N GLN A 388 19.89 -0.91 -20.38
CA GLN A 388 19.39 -2.05 -21.14
C GLN A 388 19.50 -1.86 -22.66
N ILE A 389 19.21 -0.66 -23.18
CA ILE A 389 19.07 -0.43 -24.64
C ILE A 389 20.41 -0.06 -25.29
N VAL A 390 21.22 0.78 -24.62
CA VAL A 390 22.43 1.37 -25.21
C VAL A 390 23.43 0.31 -25.70
N PRO A 391 23.74 -0.78 -24.97
CA PRO A 391 24.70 -1.78 -25.44
C PRO A 391 24.30 -2.48 -26.75
N PHE A 392 23.01 -2.70 -26.99
CA PHE A 392 22.53 -3.29 -28.25
C PHE A 392 22.59 -2.29 -29.40
N LEU A 393 22.24 -1.04 -29.11
CA LEU A 393 22.20 0.02 -30.10
C LEU A 393 23.62 0.41 -30.56
N THR A 394 24.57 0.53 -29.63
CA THR A 394 25.98 0.79 -29.96
C THR A 394 26.58 -0.37 -30.76
N LEU A 395 26.24 -1.61 -30.44
CA LEU A 395 26.69 -2.78 -31.18
C LEU A 395 26.13 -2.80 -32.60
N GLY A 396 24.82 -2.57 -32.78
CA GLY A 396 24.21 -2.56 -34.11
C GLY A 396 24.84 -1.53 -35.05
N ILE A 397 25.05 -0.30 -34.56
CA ILE A 397 25.66 0.78 -35.33
C ILE A 397 27.15 0.54 -35.57
N GLY A 398 27.88 0.08 -34.55
CA GLY A 398 29.32 -0.18 -34.65
C GLY A 398 29.63 -1.31 -35.65
N VAL A 399 28.81 -2.36 -35.66
CA VAL A 399 28.95 -3.50 -36.57
C VAL A 399 28.62 -3.11 -38.02
N ASP A 400 27.66 -2.21 -38.26
CA ASP A 400 27.35 -1.71 -39.62
C ASP A 400 28.54 -1.00 -40.27
N ASN A 401 29.16 -0.07 -39.54
CA ASN A 401 30.37 0.63 -39.99
C ASN A 401 31.52 -0.34 -40.29
N MET A 402 31.63 -1.40 -39.50
CA MET A 402 32.64 -2.44 -39.67
C MET A 402 32.38 -3.30 -40.92
N PHE A 403 31.13 -3.69 -41.18
CA PHE A 403 30.78 -4.41 -42.41
C PHE A 403 31.00 -3.56 -43.67
N MET A 404 30.64 -2.26 -43.62
CA MET A 404 30.89 -1.34 -44.72
C MET A 404 32.39 -1.27 -45.05
N LEU A 405 33.25 -1.20 -44.03
CA LEU A 405 34.70 -1.17 -44.23
C LEU A 405 35.24 -2.48 -44.82
N LEU A 406 34.74 -3.63 -44.36
CA LEU A 406 35.20 -4.93 -44.85
C LEU A 406 34.70 -5.29 -46.24
N HIS A 407 33.50 -4.86 -46.62
CA HIS A 407 33.00 -5.05 -47.98
C HIS A 407 33.91 -4.34 -49.00
N ASN A 408 34.22 -3.07 -48.74
CA ASN A 408 35.11 -2.28 -49.60
C ASN A 408 36.58 -2.74 -49.53
N TYR A 409 37.03 -3.29 -48.39
CA TYR A 409 38.38 -3.84 -48.26
C TYR A 409 38.66 -4.91 -49.32
N HIS A 410 37.70 -5.83 -49.53
CA HIS A 410 37.82 -6.91 -50.51
C HIS A 410 37.88 -6.42 -51.96
N GLU A 411 37.17 -5.34 -52.28
CA GLU A 411 37.20 -4.72 -53.61
C GLU A 411 38.54 -4.01 -53.85
N VAL A 412 39.05 -3.27 -52.86
CA VAL A 412 40.30 -2.52 -52.96
C VAL A 412 41.54 -3.42 -53.02
N THR A 413 41.59 -4.50 -52.23
CA THR A 413 42.70 -5.48 -52.26
C THR A 413 42.82 -6.21 -53.60
N SER A 414 41.73 -6.32 -54.36
CA SER A 414 41.78 -6.89 -55.72
C SER A 414 42.39 -5.93 -56.74
N ASN A 415 42.26 -4.62 -56.53
CA ASN A 415 42.56 -3.60 -57.54
C ASN A 415 43.91 -2.88 -57.34
N VAL A 416 44.43 -2.82 -56.11
CA VAL A 416 45.65 -2.06 -55.78
C VAL A 416 46.59 -2.89 -54.92
N LYS A 417 47.89 -2.98 -55.29
CA LYS A 417 48.92 -3.75 -54.56
C LYS A 417 49.87 -2.91 -53.69
N LYS A 418 49.74 -1.58 -53.69
CA LYS A 418 50.56 -0.65 -52.88
C LYS A 418 49.65 0.33 -52.16
N ASN A 419 49.87 0.51 -50.84
CA ASN A 419 49.08 1.39 -49.96
C ASN A 419 47.58 1.05 -49.88
N GLU A 420 47.23 -0.24 -49.85
CA GLU A 420 45.85 -0.75 -49.81
C GLU A 420 44.98 -0.10 -48.72
N ILE A 421 45.49 -0.03 -47.48
CA ILE A 421 44.75 0.53 -46.32
C ILE A 421 44.50 2.04 -46.48
N GLY A 422 45.46 2.77 -47.06
CA GLY A 422 45.35 4.21 -47.28
C GLY A 422 44.31 4.56 -48.34
N VAL A 423 44.21 3.75 -49.39
CA VAL A 423 43.18 3.89 -50.44
C VAL A 423 41.80 3.54 -49.87
N LEU A 424 41.69 2.44 -49.11
CA LEU A 424 40.44 2.06 -48.45
C LEU A 424 39.90 3.16 -47.52
N MET A 425 40.78 3.74 -46.69
CA MET A 425 40.39 4.79 -45.76
C MET A 425 39.99 6.08 -46.49
N LYS A 426 40.62 6.39 -47.64
CA LYS A 426 40.24 7.54 -48.47
C LYS A 426 38.84 7.39 -49.05
N GLU A 427 38.45 6.17 -49.41
CA GLU A 427 37.18 5.89 -50.07
C GLU A 427 36.02 5.73 -49.08
N THR A 428 36.24 5.05 -47.95
CA THR A 428 35.17 4.73 -46.98
C THR A 428 35.16 5.61 -45.72
N GLY A 429 36.30 6.21 -45.34
CA GLY A 429 36.45 6.93 -44.07
C GLY A 429 35.54 8.15 -43.94
N MET A 430 35.31 8.90 -45.02
CA MET A 430 34.39 10.06 -45.01
C MET A 430 32.93 9.64 -44.77
N SER A 431 32.52 8.47 -45.28
CA SER A 431 31.16 7.97 -45.08
C SER A 431 30.94 7.56 -43.61
N ILE A 432 31.90 6.81 -43.03
CA ILE A 432 31.83 6.36 -41.63
C ILE A 432 31.79 7.57 -40.66
N LEU A 433 32.61 8.58 -40.92
CA LEU A 433 32.64 9.81 -40.13
C LEU A 433 31.31 10.56 -40.21
N MET A 434 30.71 10.67 -41.40
CA MET A 434 29.41 11.31 -41.58
C MET A 434 28.30 10.55 -40.84
N THR A 435 28.25 9.22 -40.92
CA THR A 435 27.26 8.39 -40.21
C THR A 435 27.41 8.54 -38.69
N SER A 436 28.65 8.53 -38.18
CA SER A 436 28.93 8.65 -36.74
C SER A 436 28.56 10.02 -36.17
N ILE A 437 28.85 11.11 -36.90
CA ILE A 437 28.48 12.48 -36.49
C ILE A 437 26.97 12.67 -36.47
N LYS A 438 26.25 12.15 -37.48
CA LYS A 438 24.78 12.21 -37.51
C LYS A 438 24.17 11.51 -36.31
N PHE A 439 24.71 10.36 -35.92
CA PHE A 439 24.23 9.62 -34.77
C PHE A 439 24.50 10.37 -33.45
N CYS A 440 25.68 10.97 -33.28
CA CYS A 440 25.99 11.75 -32.07
C CYS A 440 25.06 12.98 -31.88
N ARG A 441 24.44 13.48 -32.96
CA ARG A 441 23.58 14.66 -32.93
C ARG A 441 22.09 14.32 -32.75
N SER A 442 21.69 13.09 -33.07
CA SER A 442 20.33 12.59 -32.90
C SER A 442 20.11 12.05 -31.51
#